data_AF-B0SKP2-F1
#
_entry.id   AF-B0SKP2-F1
#
_cell.length_a   1.000
_cell.length_b   1.000
_cell.length_c   1.000
_cell.angle_alpha   90.00
_cell.angle_beta   90.00
_cell.angle_gamma   90.00
#
_symmetry.space_group_name_H-M   'P 1'
#
loop_
_entity.id
_entity.type
_entity.pdbx_description
1 polymer ?
#
loop_
_entity_poly.entity_id
_entity_poly.type
_entity_poly.pdbx_seq_one_letter_code
_entity_poly.pdbx_strand_id
1 'polypeptide(L)'
;MRSIGLILCLLYFLNCATYWKNRKNDLKDIVTVGAETPMYGAAVKVGPLPIGFVFQGGESSLGKRDLGRGVGIRGGEIGGYHSQQLVFGILGGESFHSGSPVLDAKGNWLVDKKGIPLTNDERANLKSYKMRYYSYFYDPVKDRKARKKEYFRRELTKDIVANTGQKEFLIYLPKEDLKPFGYPPGYSWNVEVVGGVYGGARVGFNIAEAFDFLLGFTTIDLLDDDIEGKEKPSFPGFPFPAPTDVESESETDSTSEIAP
;
A
#
# COMPACT_ATOMS: atom_id res chain seq x y z
N MET A 1 -4.48 1.68 -45.16
CA MET A 1 -3.17 1.13 -44.72
C MET A 1 -2.31 2.12 -43.93
N ARG A 2 -2.27 3.42 -44.26
CA ARG A 2 -1.50 4.43 -43.47
C ARG A 2 -2.01 4.66 -42.03
N SER A 3 -3.32 4.54 -41.81
CA SER A 3 -3.95 4.73 -40.50
C SER A 3 -3.72 3.57 -39.53
N ILE A 4 -3.57 2.33 -40.02
CA ILE A 4 -3.33 1.15 -39.19
C ILE A 4 -1.94 1.18 -38.56
N GLY A 5 -0.92 1.62 -39.31
CA GLY A 5 0.44 1.80 -38.76
C GLY A 5 0.51 2.92 -37.71
N LEU A 6 -0.29 3.98 -37.87
CA LEU A 6 -0.37 5.07 -36.91
C LEU A 6 -1.09 4.63 -35.63
N ILE A 7 -2.14 3.82 -35.73
CA ILE A 7 -2.85 3.20 -34.58
C ILE A 7 -1.95 2.18 -33.86
N LEU A 8 -1.22 1.33 -34.58
CA LEU A 8 -0.26 0.38 -33.99
C LEU A 8 0.90 1.08 -33.29
N CYS A 9 1.45 2.15 -33.88
CA CYS A 9 2.41 3.02 -33.19
C CYS A 9 1.80 3.64 -31.94
N LEU A 10 0.58 4.19 -32.02
CA LEU A 10 -0.07 4.83 -30.88
C LEU A 10 -0.31 3.84 -29.73
N LEU A 11 -0.72 2.60 -30.04
CA LEU A 11 -0.86 1.51 -29.06
C LEU A 11 0.49 1.11 -28.44
N TYR A 12 1.58 1.12 -29.22
CA TYR A 12 2.93 0.86 -28.72
C TYR A 12 3.43 1.99 -27.81
N PHE A 13 3.13 3.26 -28.14
CA PHE A 13 3.46 4.42 -27.30
C PHE A 13 2.62 4.50 -26.02
N LEU A 14 1.37 4.02 -26.03
CA LEU A 14 0.53 3.94 -24.84
C LEU A 14 1.08 2.91 -23.83
N ASN A 15 1.53 1.74 -24.30
CA ASN A 15 2.22 0.76 -23.45
C ASN A 15 3.56 1.29 -22.91
N CYS A 16 4.28 2.12 -23.69
CA CYS A 16 5.49 2.80 -23.20
C CYS A 16 5.21 3.76 -22.03
N ALA A 17 4.07 4.47 -22.02
CA ALA A 17 3.79 5.44 -20.96
C ALA A 17 3.63 4.77 -19.58
N THR A 18 2.86 3.70 -19.51
CA THR A 18 2.68 2.92 -18.28
C THR A 18 3.97 2.19 -17.90
N TYR A 19 4.65 1.58 -18.88
CA TYR A 19 5.93 0.91 -18.65
C TYR A 19 6.99 1.85 -18.03
N TRP A 20 7.24 3.01 -18.65
CA TRP A 20 8.24 3.96 -18.14
C TRP A 20 7.83 4.58 -16.80
N LYS A 21 6.52 4.73 -16.55
CA LYS A 21 5.99 5.15 -15.25
C LYS A 21 6.35 4.12 -14.17
N ASN A 22 6.13 2.83 -14.42
CA ASN A 22 6.46 1.76 -13.48
C ASN A 22 7.97 1.70 -13.25
N ARG A 23 8.80 1.69 -14.31
CA ARG A 23 10.27 1.71 -14.16
C ARG A 23 10.79 2.90 -13.35
N LYS A 24 10.19 4.08 -13.51
CA LYS A 24 10.52 5.27 -12.71
C LYS A 24 10.09 5.10 -11.26
N ASN A 25 8.97 4.42 -11.02
CA ASN A 25 8.48 4.12 -9.68
C ASN A 25 9.42 3.16 -8.96
N ASP A 26 9.79 2.03 -9.58
CA ASP A 26 10.72 1.06 -9.00
C ASP A 26 12.06 1.71 -8.67
N LEU A 27 12.60 2.53 -9.60
CA LEU A 27 13.86 3.25 -9.40
C LEU A 27 13.84 4.13 -8.13
N LYS A 28 12.70 4.74 -7.81
CA LYS A 28 12.55 5.56 -6.61
C LYS A 28 12.43 4.73 -5.33
N ASP A 29 12.04 3.46 -5.43
CA ASP A 29 11.95 2.55 -4.29
C ASP A 29 13.29 1.91 -3.91
N ILE A 30 14.23 1.86 -4.86
CA ILE A 30 15.57 1.32 -4.64
C ILE A 30 16.31 2.07 -3.54
N VAL A 31 16.22 3.41 -3.52
CA VAL A 31 17.05 4.23 -2.65
C VAL A 31 16.21 4.91 -1.59
N THR A 32 16.66 4.80 -0.35
CA THR A 32 16.14 5.59 0.76
C THR A 32 17.22 6.57 1.23
N VAL A 33 16.90 7.85 1.29
CA VAL A 33 17.74 8.90 1.89
C VAL A 33 16.83 9.85 2.63
N GLY A 34 17.07 10.07 3.92
CA GLY A 34 16.20 10.90 4.75
C GLY A 34 16.95 11.62 5.84
N ALA A 35 16.52 12.84 6.14
CA ALA A 35 16.87 13.55 7.36
C ALA A 35 15.67 13.52 8.31
N GLU A 36 15.86 13.03 9.53
CA GLU A 36 14.77 12.74 10.48
C GLU A 36 15.02 13.46 11.83
N THR A 37 13.96 14.02 12.43
CA THR A 37 14.00 14.65 13.76
C THR A 37 12.71 14.35 14.56
N PRO A 38 12.81 14.14 15.89
CA PRO A 38 14.03 13.86 16.64
C PRO A 38 14.52 12.40 16.42
N MET A 39 15.83 12.19 16.43
CA MET A 39 16.48 10.88 16.39
C MET A 39 17.69 10.81 17.32
N TYR A 40 17.77 9.72 18.09
CA TYR A 40 18.86 9.42 19.02
C TYR A 40 19.34 7.99 18.86
N GLY A 41 20.65 7.81 18.82
CA GLY A 41 21.30 6.50 18.71
C GLY A 41 21.55 6.10 17.26
N ALA A 42 21.78 4.81 17.02
CA ALA A 42 22.03 4.25 15.71
C ALA A 42 21.55 2.80 15.61
N ALA A 43 21.10 2.41 14.42
CA ALA A 43 20.72 1.03 14.11
C ALA A 43 21.00 0.70 12.65
N VAL A 44 21.26 -0.58 12.40
CA VAL A 44 21.26 -1.17 11.06
C VAL A 44 20.05 -2.06 10.96
N LYS A 45 19.38 -2.06 9.81
CA LYS A 45 18.17 -2.82 9.57
C LYS A 45 18.33 -3.61 8.28
N VAL A 46 18.01 -4.89 8.31
CA VAL A 46 17.96 -5.77 7.15
C VAL A 46 16.56 -6.37 7.07
N GLY A 47 15.80 -5.92 6.09
CA GLY A 47 14.38 -6.17 5.99
C GLY A 47 13.65 -5.77 7.28
N PRO A 48 12.84 -6.65 7.88
CA PRO A 48 12.11 -6.37 9.12
C PRO A 48 12.98 -6.44 10.38
N LEU A 49 14.26 -6.85 10.28
CA LEU A 49 15.13 -7.08 11.44
C LEU A 49 16.06 -5.89 11.67
N PRO A 50 15.81 -5.07 12.71
CA PRO A 50 16.75 -4.05 13.15
C PRO A 50 17.76 -4.64 14.15
N ILE A 51 18.93 -4.04 14.20
CA ILE A 51 19.98 -4.29 15.18
C ILE A 51 20.56 -2.95 15.60
N GLY A 52 20.43 -2.60 16.88
CA GLY A 52 21.07 -1.42 17.45
C GLY A 52 20.27 -0.78 18.56
N PHE A 53 20.50 0.52 18.75
CA PHE A 53 19.80 1.32 19.75
C PHE A 53 19.38 2.62 19.07
N VAL A 54 18.13 2.72 18.66
CA VAL A 54 17.61 3.96 18.06
C VAL A 54 16.27 4.31 18.67
N PHE A 55 16.12 5.59 18.99
CA PHE A 55 14.86 6.20 19.36
C PHE A 55 14.59 7.32 18.37
N GLN A 56 13.52 7.18 17.62
CA GLN A 56 13.08 8.11 16.60
C GLN A 56 11.60 8.40 16.79
N GLY A 57 11.26 9.68 16.73
CA GLY A 57 9.94 10.16 17.07
C GLY A 57 9.79 10.42 18.56
N GLY A 58 8.76 11.17 18.93
CA GLY A 58 8.61 11.70 20.27
C GLY A 58 7.88 13.03 20.24
N GLU A 59 7.77 13.66 21.40
CA GLU A 59 7.10 14.95 21.50
C GLU A 59 7.99 16.06 20.93
N SER A 60 7.56 16.69 19.84
CA SER A 60 8.23 17.89 19.31
C SER A 60 8.13 19.08 20.28
N SER A 61 7.15 19.03 21.18
CA SER A 61 6.94 19.94 22.30
C SER A 61 6.20 19.22 23.42
N LEU A 62 6.46 19.57 24.68
CA LEU A 62 5.84 18.94 25.86
C LEU A 62 4.32 18.80 25.71
N GLY A 63 3.80 17.57 25.79
CA GLY A 63 2.38 17.24 25.67
C GLY A 63 1.86 17.03 24.24
N LYS A 64 2.67 17.21 23.19
CA LYS A 64 2.31 16.87 21.80
C LYS A 64 2.91 15.55 21.40
N ARG A 65 2.09 14.50 21.29
CA ARG A 65 2.50 13.22 20.69
C ARG A 65 2.64 13.36 19.17
N ASP A 66 3.81 13.83 18.74
CA ASP A 66 4.13 13.93 17.32
C ASP A 66 4.75 12.61 16.83
N LEU A 67 4.39 12.24 15.60
CA LEU A 67 5.20 11.29 14.85
C LEU A 67 6.47 12.01 14.41
N GLY A 68 7.64 11.38 14.62
CA GLY A 68 8.92 11.91 14.16
C GLY A 68 8.80 12.32 12.70
N ARG A 69 9.34 13.49 12.36
CA ARG A 69 9.22 14.08 11.03
C ARG A 69 10.50 13.81 10.27
N GLY A 70 10.34 13.36 9.03
CA GLY A 70 11.43 13.19 8.11
C GLY A 70 11.18 13.94 6.82
N VAL A 71 12.26 14.31 6.15
CA VAL A 71 12.23 14.78 4.77
C VAL A 71 13.25 13.99 3.96
N GLY A 72 12.87 13.60 2.75
CA GLY A 72 13.78 12.90 1.85
C GLY A 72 13.05 12.00 0.88
N ILE A 73 13.77 10.98 0.41
CA ILE A 73 13.29 9.95 -0.50
C ILE A 73 13.14 8.67 0.32
N ARG A 74 11.91 8.17 0.45
CA ARG A 74 11.64 6.92 1.16
C ARG A 74 10.37 6.29 0.63
N GLY A 75 10.45 5.04 0.21
CA GLY A 75 9.29 4.30 -0.30
C GLY A 75 8.68 4.88 -1.56
N GLY A 76 9.53 5.34 -2.48
CA GLY A 76 9.06 5.82 -3.77
C GLY A 76 8.55 7.25 -3.78
N GLU A 77 8.43 7.86 -2.60
CA GLU A 77 7.98 9.24 -2.42
C GLU A 77 9.13 10.17 -2.08
N ILE A 78 9.05 11.39 -2.61
CA ILE A 78 9.99 12.48 -2.35
C ILE A 78 9.24 13.55 -1.58
N GLY A 79 9.64 13.82 -0.35
CA GLY A 79 9.04 14.89 0.44
C GLY A 79 9.07 14.62 1.94
N GLY A 80 8.11 15.22 2.64
CA GLY A 80 7.90 15.01 4.06
C GLY A 80 7.22 13.67 4.33
N TYR A 81 7.65 12.99 5.38
CA TYR A 81 7.04 11.74 5.85
C TYR A 81 7.08 11.67 7.37
N HIS A 82 6.32 10.74 7.93
CA HIS A 82 6.25 10.51 9.37
C HIS A 82 6.78 9.12 9.71
N SER A 83 7.75 9.07 10.61
CA SER A 83 8.29 7.80 11.08
C SER A 83 8.58 7.84 12.58
N GLN A 84 8.19 6.77 13.27
CA GLN A 84 8.58 6.51 14.65
C GLN A 84 9.27 5.16 14.68
N GLN A 85 10.39 5.09 15.40
CA GLN A 85 11.17 3.87 15.51
C GLN A 85 11.73 3.77 16.92
N LEU A 86 11.53 2.63 17.56
CA LEU A 86 12.17 2.28 18.82
C LEU A 86 12.86 0.94 18.59
N VAL A 87 14.19 0.92 18.64
CA VAL A 87 15.01 -0.29 18.56
C VAL A 87 15.85 -0.39 19.83
N PHE A 88 15.79 -1.55 20.47
CA PHE A 88 16.67 -1.93 21.57
C PHE A 88 17.20 -3.34 21.30
N GLY A 89 18.44 -3.44 20.82
CA GLY A 89 18.98 -4.66 20.24
C GLY A 89 18.18 -5.05 19.01
N ILE A 90 17.38 -6.12 19.11
CA ILE A 90 16.49 -6.64 18.06
C ILE A 90 15.00 -6.41 18.37
N LEU A 91 14.70 -5.76 19.50
CA LEU A 91 13.34 -5.57 20.01
C LEU A 91 12.83 -4.15 19.73
N GLY A 92 11.52 -3.99 19.85
CA GLY A 92 10.82 -2.71 19.76
C GLY A 92 9.80 -2.69 18.63
N GLY A 93 9.70 -1.58 17.93
CA GLY A 93 8.78 -1.44 16.82
C GLY A 93 8.98 -0.16 16.03
N GLU A 94 8.26 -0.08 14.94
CA GLU A 94 8.32 1.04 14.03
C GLU A 94 6.97 1.33 13.40
N SER A 95 6.81 2.57 12.98
CA SER A 95 5.74 3.03 12.13
C SER A 95 6.32 3.96 11.08
N PHE A 96 5.82 3.82 9.86
CA PHE A 96 6.20 4.62 8.71
C PHE A 96 4.96 4.97 7.92
N HIS A 97 4.85 6.24 7.58
CA HIS A 97 3.76 6.81 6.82
C HIS A 97 4.34 7.77 5.80
N SER A 98 4.10 7.46 4.53
CA SER A 98 4.51 8.32 3.43
C SER A 98 3.38 9.29 3.08
N GLY A 99 3.72 10.53 2.73
CA GLY A 99 2.77 11.52 2.23
C GLY A 99 1.90 12.22 3.30
N SER A 100 1.04 13.11 2.81
CA SER A 100 0.12 13.90 3.64
C SER A 100 -1.16 13.12 3.93
N PRO A 101 -1.60 13.03 5.20
CA PRO A 101 -2.83 12.32 5.55
C PRO A 101 -4.05 13.04 5.01
N VAL A 102 -5.04 12.27 4.56
CA VAL A 102 -6.36 12.78 4.20
C VAL A 102 -7.08 13.22 5.47
N LEU A 103 -7.71 14.39 5.42
CA LEU A 103 -8.50 14.92 6.51
C LEU A 103 -9.98 14.64 6.26
N ASP A 104 -10.69 14.21 7.29
CA ASP A 104 -12.15 14.15 7.31
C ASP A 104 -12.74 15.57 7.29
N ALA A 105 -14.04 15.70 7.04
CA ALA A 105 -14.77 16.99 7.04
C ALA A 105 -14.62 17.77 8.36
N LYS A 106 -14.22 17.09 9.44
CA LYS A 106 -13.95 17.65 10.77
C LYS A 106 -12.48 18.07 11.00
N GLY A 107 -11.62 17.92 10.00
CA GLY A 107 -10.18 18.22 10.09
C GLY A 107 -9.34 17.15 10.82
N ASN A 108 -9.93 16.01 11.16
CA ASN A 108 -9.23 14.88 11.77
C ASN A 108 -8.58 13.99 10.70
N TRP A 109 -7.47 13.33 11.03
CA TRP A 109 -6.87 12.37 10.12
C TRP A 109 -7.83 11.21 9.86
N LEU A 110 -7.97 10.82 8.60
CA LEU A 110 -8.70 9.62 8.22
C LEU A 110 -7.78 8.42 8.46
N VAL A 111 -8.20 7.50 9.32
CA VAL A 111 -7.33 6.44 9.86
C VAL A 111 -7.94 5.07 9.57
N ASP A 112 -7.08 4.12 9.20
CA ASP A 112 -7.47 2.70 9.07
C ASP A 112 -7.73 2.05 10.46
N LYS A 113 -8.36 0.87 10.48
CA LYS A 113 -8.56 -0.01 11.65
C LYS A 113 -7.31 -0.15 12.52
N LYS A 114 -6.10 -0.11 11.93
CA LYS A 114 -4.81 -0.23 12.63
C LYS A 114 -4.29 1.07 13.27
N GLY A 115 -5.01 2.19 13.13
CA GLY A 115 -4.56 3.48 13.64
C GLY A 115 -3.51 4.16 12.74
N ILE A 116 -3.45 3.80 11.45
CA ILE A 116 -2.48 4.32 10.48
C ILE A 116 -3.17 5.32 9.53
N PRO A 117 -2.72 6.59 9.39
CA PRO A 117 -3.38 7.61 8.56
C PRO A 117 -3.39 7.24 7.07
N LEU A 118 -4.51 7.43 6.40
CA LEU A 118 -4.68 7.14 4.97
C LEU A 118 -4.28 8.35 4.11
N THR A 119 -3.71 8.09 2.95
CA THR A 119 -3.35 9.08 1.92
C THR A 119 -4.24 8.96 0.68
N ASN A 120 -4.27 9.99 -0.16
CA ASN A 120 -4.94 9.92 -1.46
C ASN A 120 -4.23 8.98 -2.44
N ASP A 121 -2.92 8.80 -2.27
CA ASP A 121 -2.13 7.88 -3.09
C ASP A 121 -2.20 6.45 -2.51
N GLU A 122 -2.67 5.51 -3.33
CA GLU A 122 -2.77 4.10 -3.01
C GLU A 122 -1.39 3.46 -2.79
N ARG A 123 -0.37 3.85 -3.56
CA ARG A 123 0.99 3.31 -3.43
C ARG A 123 1.63 3.73 -2.11
N ALA A 124 1.44 4.98 -1.71
CA ALA A 124 1.85 5.46 -0.39
C ALA A 124 1.12 4.72 0.76
N ASN A 125 -0.15 4.36 0.58
CA ASN A 125 -0.89 3.55 1.56
C ASN A 125 -0.33 2.13 1.68
N LEU A 126 -0.04 1.46 0.56
CA LEU A 126 0.55 0.11 0.53
C LEU A 126 1.93 0.07 1.20
N LYS A 127 2.71 1.14 1.06
CA LYS A 127 4.05 1.27 1.64
C LYS A 127 4.06 1.80 3.07
N SER A 128 2.91 2.25 3.58
CA SER A 128 2.77 2.69 4.96
C SER A 128 2.45 1.51 5.88
N TYR A 129 3.17 1.41 7.00
CA TYR A 129 3.02 0.27 7.90
C TYR A 129 3.30 0.64 9.36
N LYS A 130 2.83 -0.22 10.25
CA LYS A 130 3.09 -0.18 11.69
C LYS A 130 3.34 -1.60 12.17
N MET A 131 4.50 -1.83 12.76
CA MET A 131 4.89 -3.17 13.17
C MET A 131 5.64 -3.16 14.50
N ARG A 132 5.52 -4.29 15.20
CA ARG A 132 6.43 -4.66 16.29
C ARG A 132 7.40 -5.68 15.74
N TYR A 133 8.70 -5.52 15.95
CA TYR A 133 9.70 -6.37 15.32
C TYR A 133 9.47 -7.87 15.61
N TYR A 134 9.10 -8.19 16.84
CA TYR A 134 8.77 -9.57 17.21
C TYR A 134 7.51 -10.13 16.51
N SER A 135 6.52 -9.29 16.20
CA SER A 135 5.29 -9.75 15.53
C SER A 135 5.52 -10.23 14.09
N TYR A 136 6.66 -9.89 13.49
CA TYR A 136 7.05 -10.44 12.20
C TYR A 136 7.33 -11.94 12.29
N PHE A 137 8.05 -12.37 13.34
CA PHE A 137 8.39 -13.77 13.57
C PHE A 137 7.29 -14.55 14.30
N TYR A 138 6.44 -13.85 15.04
CA TYR A 138 5.33 -14.43 15.80
C TYR A 138 4.00 -13.79 15.42
N ASP A 139 3.34 -14.40 14.44
CA ASP A 139 1.96 -14.10 14.06
C ASP A 139 0.99 -15.10 14.72
N PRO A 140 0.19 -14.68 15.72
CA PRO A 140 -0.73 -15.58 16.42
C PRO A 140 -1.70 -16.27 15.46
N VAL A 141 -1.89 -17.58 15.63
CA VAL A 141 -2.76 -18.40 14.77
C VAL A 141 -4.20 -17.86 14.73
N LYS A 142 -4.69 -17.34 15.86
CA LYS A 142 -6.02 -16.73 15.96
C LYS A 142 -6.17 -15.54 15.00
N ASP A 143 -5.21 -14.62 15.01
CA ASP A 143 -5.23 -13.42 14.18
C ASP A 143 -5.04 -13.77 12.71
N ARG A 144 -4.15 -14.73 12.42
CA ARG A 144 -3.95 -15.26 11.06
C ARG A 144 -5.23 -15.85 10.47
N LYS A 145 -5.95 -16.67 11.25
CA LYS A 145 -7.24 -17.26 10.83
C LYS A 145 -8.30 -16.17 10.61
N ALA A 146 -8.35 -15.16 11.47
CA ALA A 146 -9.28 -14.04 11.32
C ALA A 146 -9.04 -13.28 10.01
N ARG A 147 -7.77 -12.93 9.71
CA ARG A 147 -7.40 -12.24 8.46
C ARG A 147 -7.69 -13.07 7.21
N LYS A 148 -7.36 -14.37 7.22
CA LYS A 148 -7.69 -15.28 6.10
C LYS A 148 -9.19 -15.38 5.87
N LYS A 149 -9.99 -15.43 6.93
CA LYS A 149 -11.45 -15.47 6.84
C LYS A 149 -12.02 -14.16 6.29
N GLU A 150 -11.48 -13.01 6.71
CA GLU A 150 -11.90 -11.68 6.21
C GLU A 150 -11.55 -11.52 4.73
N TYR A 151 -10.32 -11.89 4.34
CA TYR A 151 -9.88 -11.91 2.95
C TYR A 151 -10.78 -12.81 2.08
N PHE A 152 -10.98 -14.07 2.50
CA PHE A 152 -11.84 -15.00 1.79
C PHE A 152 -13.27 -14.48 1.64
N ARG A 153 -13.86 -13.94 2.72
CA ARG A 153 -15.20 -13.34 2.66
C ARG A 153 -15.26 -12.19 1.67
N ARG A 154 -14.25 -11.32 1.66
CA ARG A 154 -14.18 -10.17 0.76
C ARG A 154 -14.15 -10.60 -0.70
N GLU A 155 -13.22 -11.49 -1.04
CA GLU A 155 -13.09 -11.94 -2.43
C GLU A 155 -14.31 -12.74 -2.88
N LEU A 156 -14.85 -13.62 -2.03
CA LEU A 156 -16.09 -14.34 -2.33
C LEU A 156 -17.26 -13.38 -2.58
N THR A 157 -17.41 -12.33 -1.76
CA THR A 157 -18.44 -11.31 -1.98
C THR A 157 -18.22 -10.55 -3.29
N LYS A 158 -16.97 -10.18 -3.62
CA LYS A 158 -16.65 -9.51 -4.89
C LYS A 158 -16.98 -10.42 -6.09
N ASP A 159 -16.65 -11.71 -6.01
CA ASP A 159 -16.97 -12.70 -7.04
C ASP A 159 -18.49 -12.93 -7.21
N ILE A 160 -19.24 -13.00 -6.11
CA ILE A 160 -20.71 -13.10 -6.17
C ILE A 160 -21.31 -11.87 -6.86
N VAL A 161 -20.88 -10.67 -6.48
CA VAL A 161 -21.37 -9.43 -7.11
C VAL A 161 -21.00 -9.39 -8.59
N ALA A 162 -19.79 -9.81 -8.95
CA ALA A 162 -19.34 -9.86 -10.34
C ALA A 162 -20.13 -10.86 -11.18
N ASN A 163 -20.48 -12.03 -10.63
CA ASN A 163 -21.19 -13.10 -11.35
C ASN A 163 -22.71 -12.93 -11.36
N THR A 164 -23.31 -12.48 -10.26
CA THR A 164 -24.77 -12.38 -10.10
C THR A 164 -25.29 -10.96 -10.36
N GLY A 165 -24.43 -9.93 -10.34
CA GLY A 165 -24.82 -8.52 -10.52
C GLY A 165 -25.49 -7.87 -9.30
N GLN A 166 -25.88 -8.66 -8.29
CA GLN A 166 -26.57 -8.20 -7.09
C GLN A 166 -25.66 -7.34 -6.20
N LYS A 167 -25.83 -6.02 -6.29
CA LYS A 167 -25.07 -5.02 -5.52
C LYS A 167 -25.38 -5.05 -4.02
N GLU A 168 -26.48 -5.69 -3.60
CA GLU A 168 -26.86 -5.82 -2.18
C GLU A 168 -25.77 -6.51 -1.34
N PHE A 169 -25.02 -7.44 -1.95
CA PHE A 169 -23.95 -8.13 -1.24
C PHE A 169 -22.78 -7.21 -0.86
N LEU A 170 -22.64 -6.04 -1.49
CA LEU A 170 -21.63 -5.05 -1.12
C LEU A 170 -21.81 -4.54 0.31
N ILE A 171 -23.03 -4.60 0.88
CA ILE A 171 -23.29 -4.22 2.28
C ILE A 171 -22.55 -5.16 3.25
N TYR A 172 -22.33 -6.42 2.86
CA TYR A 172 -21.62 -7.41 3.66
C TYR A 172 -20.10 -7.38 3.45
N LEU A 173 -19.60 -6.49 2.58
CA LEU A 173 -18.19 -6.36 2.29
C LEU A 173 -17.49 -5.84 3.56
N PRO A 174 -16.53 -6.60 4.13
CA PRO A 174 -15.74 -6.07 5.22
C PRO A 174 -14.95 -4.85 4.72
N LYS A 175 -14.87 -3.79 5.54
CA LYS A 175 -14.07 -2.60 5.23
C LYS A 175 -12.67 -3.02 4.82
N GLU A 176 -12.26 -2.61 3.63
CA GLU A 176 -10.98 -2.97 3.03
C GLU A 176 -9.84 -2.42 3.88
N ASP A 177 -8.96 -3.32 4.31
CA ASP A 177 -7.68 -2.95 4.91
C ASP A 177 -6.73 -2.64 3.76
N LEU A 178 -6.60 -1.34 3.46
CA LEU A 178 -5.75 -0.85 2.37
C LEU A 178 -4.25 -1.06 2.65
N LYS A 179 -3.89 -1.49 3.87
CA LYS A 179 -2.50 -1.59 4.31
C LYS A 179 -2.07 -3.01 4.56
N PRO A 180 -0.83 -3.38 4.23
CA PRO A 180 -0.34 -4.70 4.50
C PRO A 180 -0.38 -5.01 6.00
N PHE A 181 -0.52 -6.29 6.32
CA PHE A 181 -0.32 -6.75 7.69
C PHE A 181 1.18 -6.89 7.95
N GLY A 182 1.71 -6.08 8.87
CA GLY A 182 3.12 -6.14 9.24
C GLY A 182 4.01 -5.38 8.26
N TYR A 183 5.13 -5.98 7.88
CA TYR A 183 6.14 -5.36 7.03
C TYR A 183 5.79 -5.53 5.55
N PRO A 184 5.77 -4.45 4.73
CA PRO A 184 5.45 -4.56 3.32
C PRO A 184 6.42 -5.50 2.58
N PRO A 185 5.93 -6.41 1.72
CA PRO A 185 6.77 -7.35 0.99
C PRO A 185 7.93 -6.69 0.24
N GLY A 186 7.67 -5.56 -0.43
CA GLY A 186 8.68 -4.79 -1.17
C GLY A 186 9.87 -4.36 -0.31
N TYR A 187 9.70 -4.17 1.00
CA TYR A 187 10.83 -3.82 1.88
C TYR A 187 11.58 -5.01 2.47
N SER A 188 11.16 -6.24 2.23
CA SER A 188 11.72 -7.42 2.91
C SER A 188 13.23 -7.60 2.71
N TRP A 189 13.79 -7.02 1.65
CA TRP A 189 15.21 -7.04 1.31
C TRP A 189 15.85 -5.65 1.34
N ASN A 190 15.28 -4.74 2.14
CA ASN A 190 15.83 -3.40 2.34
C ASN A 190 16.93 -3.41 3.41
N VAL A 191 18.10 -2.89 3.08
CA VAL A 191 19.17 -2.62 4.04
C VAL A 191 19.17 -1.14 4.37
N GLU A 192 18.82 -0.77 5.59
CA GLU A 192 18.83 0.61 6.07
C GLU A 192 19.85 0.81 7.19
N VAL A 193 20.55 1.94 7.18
CA VAL A 193 21.38 2.44 8.27
C VAL A 193 20.78 3.75 8.75
N VAL A 194 20.60 3.87 10.06
CA VAL A 194 20.03 5.05 10.70
C VAL A 194 20.92 5.49 11.85
N GLY A 195 21.04 6.80 12.06
CA GLY A 195 21.65 7.31 13.28
C GLY A 195 21.56 8.82 13.44
N GLY A 196 21.57 9.26 14.69
CA GLY A 196 21.46 10.68 15.07
C GLY A 196 21.64 10.92 16.57
N VAL A 197 21.82 12.19 16.93
CA VAL A 197 21.87 12.66 18.34
C VAL A 197 20.74 13.64 18.66
N TYR A 198 20.11 14.22 17.65
CA TYR A 198 18.85 14.99 17.75
C TYR A 198 18.25 15.10 16.36
N GLY A 199 19.07 15.53 15.40
CA GLY A 199 18.89 15.22 14.00
C GLY A 199 19.61 13.93 13.66
N GLY A 200 18.99 13.15 12.79
CA GLY A 200 19.57 11.94 12.27
C GLY A 200 19.42 11.83 10.76
N ALA A 201 20.22 10.93 10.20
CA ALA A 201 20.14 10.56 8.81
C ALA A 201 19.72 9.09 8.72
N ARG A 202 18.96 8.79 7.67
CA ARG A 202 18.61 7.46 7.23
C ARG A 202 19.12 7.29 5.81
N VAL A 203 19.84 6.21 5.57
CA VAL A 203 20.22 5.79 4.22
C VAL A 203 19.85 4.33 4.07
N GLY A 204 19.25 3.95 2.95
CA GLY A 204 18.86 2.58 2.70
C GLY A 204 18.89 2.22 1.24
N PHE A 205 18.98 0.93 0.99
CA PHE A 205 18.98 0.34 -0.34
C PHE A 205 18.07 -0.87 -0.35
N ASN A 206 17.08 -0.86 -1.23
CA ASN A 206 16.14 -1.94 -1.41
C ASN A 206 16.58 -2.87 -2.54
N ILE A 207 17.12 -4.02 -2.15
CA ILE A 207 17.67 -4.99 -3.10
C ILE A 207 16.56 -5.61 -3.95
N ALA A 208 15.39 -5.88 -3.37
CA ALA A 208 14.29 -6.50 -4.10
C ALA A 208 13.77 -5.58 -5.22
N GLU A 209 13.58 -4.30 -4.92
CA GLU A 209 13.17 -3.28 -5.90
C GLU A 209 14.24 -3.07 -6.98
N ALA A 210 15.53 -3.19 -6.61
CA ALA A 210 16.62 -3.11 -7.60
C ALA A 210 16.57 -4.28 -8.59
N PHE A 211 16.26 -5.48 -8.11
CA PHE A 211 16.04 -6.63 -8.98
C PHE A 211 14.78 -6.47 -9.81
N ASP A 212 13.68 -5.97 -9.25
CA ASP A 212 12.44 -5.76 -9.99
C ASP A 212 12.59 -4.70 -11.10
N PHE A 213 13.30 -3.61 -10.80
CA PHE A 213 13.68 -2.61 -11.79
C PHE A 213 14.46 -3.24 -12.97
N LEU A 214 15.48 -4.07 -12.66
CA LEU A 214 16.29 -4.76 -13.67
C LEU A 214 15.48 -5.80 -14.46
N LEU A 215 14.64 -6.58 -13.79
CA LEU A 215 13.88 -7.67 -14.39
C LEU A 215 12.68 -7.17 -15.18
N GLY A 216 12.06 -6.06 -14.83
CA GLY A 216 10.95 -5.58 -15.66
C GLY A 216 11.41 -4.93 -16.97
N PHE A 217 12.71 -4.72 -17.21
CA PHE A 217 13.21 -4.57 -18.61
C PHE A 217 12.97 -5.82 -19.46
N THR A 218 12.79 -6.98 -18.83
CA THR A 218 12.40 -8.24 -19.44
C THR A 218 10.90 -8.54 -19.29
N THR A 219 10.09 -7.56 -18.85
CA THR A 219 8.65 -7.66 -18.57
C THR A 219 8.24 -8.57 -17.40
N ILE A 220 9.22 -9.00 -16.59
CA ILE A 220 8.96 -9.76 -15.36
C ILE A 220 8.79 -8.77 -14.21
N ASP A 221 7.62 -8.78 -13.56
CA ASP A 221 7.28 -8.04 -12.33
C ASP A 221 7.37 -9.02 -11.15
N LEU A 222 8.38 -8.85 -10.28
CA LEU A 222 8.65 -9.78 -9.18
C LEU A 222 7.87 -9.42 -7.91
N LEU A 223 7.70 -8.13 -7.63
CA LEU A 223 7.06 -7.66 -6.40
C LEU A 223 5.54 -7.49 -6.53
N ASP A 224 5.03 -7.63 -7.75
CA ASP A 224 3.61 -7.62 -8.08
C ASP A 224 2.94 -6.29 -7.66
N ASP A 225 3.70 -5.22 -7.45
CA ASP A 225 3.22 -3.95 -6.88
C ASP A 225 2.74 -2.93 -7.92
N ASP A 226 2.83 -3.28 -9.22
CA ASP A 226 2.16 -2.56 -10.30
C ASP A 226 0.63 -2.71 -10.19
N ILE A 227 -0.04 -1.62 -9.82
CA ILE A 227 -1.50 -1.55 -9.55
C ILE A 227 -2.34 -1.63 -10.84
N GLU A 228 -1.78 -1.24 -12.00
CA GLU A 228 -2.52 -1.15 -13.26
C GLU A 228 -2.44 -2.47 -14.05
N GLY A 229 -3.59 -3.15 -14.23
CA GLY A 229 -3.78 -4.17 -15.28
C GLY A 229 -3.92 -5.64 -14.86
N LYS A 230 -4.04 -5.96 -13.56
CA LYS A 230 -4.20 -7.35 -13.11
C LYS A 230 -5.66 -7.78 -13.06
N GLU A 231 -6.02 -8.80 -13.85
CA GLU A 231 -7.26 -9.57 -13.64
C GLU A 231 -7.11 -10.38 -12.35
N LYS A 232 -8.00 -10.14 -11.38
CA LYS A 232 -7.95 -10.87 -10.11
C LYS A 232 -8.37 -12.32 -10.36
N PRO A 233 -7.67 -13.30 -9.77
CA PRO A 233 -8.07 -14.70 -9.89
C PRO A 233 -9.46 -14.89 -9.28
N SER A 234 -10.42 -15.31 -10.11
CA SER A 234 -11.75 -15.71 -9.63
C SER A 234 -11.67 -17.06 -8.92
N PHE A 235 -12.50 -17.28 -7.90
CA PHE A 235 -12.50 -18.54 -7.16
C PHE A 235 -12.98 -19.69 -8.06
N PRO A 236 -12.10 -20.66 -8.40
CA PRO A 236 -12.52 -21.79 -9.20
C PRO A 236 -13.44 -22.71 -8.39
N GLY A 237 -14.62 -23.01 -8.94
CA GLY A 237 -15.45 -24.13 -8.47
C GLY A 237 -16.51 -23.82 -7.41
N PHE A 238 -16.86 -22.56 -7.15
CA PHE A 238 -18.10 -22.25 -6.44
C PHE A 238 -19.27 -22.21 -7.45
N PRO A 239 -20.29 -23.10 -7.34
CA PRO A 239 -21.49 -22.97 -8.14
C PRO A 239 -22.25 -21.74 -7.64
N PHE A 240 -22.15 -20.64 -8.39
CA PHE A 240 -22.94 -19.45 -8.11
C PHE A 240 -24.38 -19.69 -8.56
N PRO A 241 -25.39 -19.23 -7.79
CA PRO A 241 -26.75 -19.21 -8.29
C PRO A 241 -26.79 -18.35 -9.57
N ALA A 242 -27.50 -18.84 -10.58
CA ALA A 242 -27.70 -18.11 -11.82
C ALA A 242 -28.28 -16.71 -11.51
N PRO A 243 -27.94 -15.68 -12.30
CA PRO A 243 -28.55 -14.37 -12.18
C PRO A 243 -30.07 -14.54 -12.17
N THR A 244 -30.73 -14.09 -11.11
CA THR A 244 -32.19 -14.01 -11.09
C THR A 244 -32.59 -12.90 -12.03
N ASP A 245 -33.42 -13.20 -13.04
CA ASP A 245 -33.89 -12.33 -14.14
C ASP A 245 -34.72 -11.10 -13.70
N VAL A 246 -34.56 -10.59 -12.47
CA VAL A 246 -35.49 -9.64 -11.85
C VAL A 246 -35.14 -8.16 -12.13
N GLU A 247 -33.98 -7.86 -12.73
CA GLU A 247 -33.58 -6.46 -13.03
C GLU A 247 -33.65 -6.08 -14.52
N SER A 248 -34.39 -6.80 -15.36
CA SER A 248 -34.68 -6.35 -16.74
C SER A 248 -36.02 -5.61 -16.91
N GLU A 249 -36.82 -5.43 -15.85
CA GLU A 249 -38.16 -4.83 -15.97
C GLU A 249 -38.31 -3.42 -15.37
N SER A 250 -37.28 -2.82 -14.75
CA SER A 250 -37.43 -1.51 -14.09
C SER A 250 -36.95 -0.29 -14.89
N GLU A 251 -36.47 -0.43 -16.13
CA GLU A 251 -36.00 0.72 -16.93
C GLU A 251 -36.91 1.13 -18.11
N THR A 252 -38.07 0.50 -18.28
CA THR A 252 -38.98 0.78 -19.43
C THR A 252 -40.36 1.31 -19.06
N ASP A 253 -40.50 2.16 -18.02
CA ASP A 253 -41.83 2.73 -17.72
C ASP A 253 -41.88 4.19 -17.22
N SER A 254 -40.87 5.02 -17.52
CA SER A 254 -40.90 6.45 -17.15
C SER A 254 -40.79 7.44 -18.32
N THR A 255 -41.14 7.04 -19.54
CA THR A 255 -41.13 7.94 -20.71
C THR A 255 -42.37 7.79 -21.59
N SER A 256 -43.56 7.91 -21.02
CA SER A 256 -44.74 8.32 -21.79
C SER A 256 -45.83 8.83 -20.85
N GLU A 257 -45.95 10.15 -20.72
CA GLU A 257 -47.22 10.91 -20.55
C GLU A 257 -46.94 12.33 -20.04
N ILE A 258 -46.62 13.26 -20.96
CA ILE A 258 -47.02 14.68 -20.84
C ILE A 258 -47.27 15.24 -22.25
N ALA A 259 -48.54 15.24 -22.68
CA ALA A 259 -49.18 16.26 -23.53
C ALA A 259 -50.63 15.79 -23.81
N PRO A 260 -51.64 16.59 -23.47
CA PRO A 260 -52.06 17.64 -24.41
C PRO A 260 -52.07 19.06 -23.84
#